data_AF-A0A0T6AUZ2-F1
#
_entry.id   AF-A0A0T6AUZ2-F1
#
_cell.length_a   1.000
_cell.length_b   1.000
_cell.length_c   1.000
_cell.angle_alpha   90.00
_cell.angle_beta   90.00
_cell.angle_gamma   90.00
#
_symmetry.space_group_name_H-M   'P 1'
#
loop_
_entity.id
_entity.type
_entity.pdbx_description
1 polymer ?
#
loop_
_entity_poly.entity_id
_entity_poly.type
_entity_poly.pdbx_seq_one_letter_code
_entity_poly.pdbx_strand_id
1 'polypeptide(L)'
;RLKGQMIYMQTWNAMMYLGTPMMPDLNSLIYSGLYINDLSMHDFSRDLMLAGTQQSVELKLALDQEQQKSKKLEESMRRLDEEMKRTDELLYQMIPRQVADRLRAGENAINTCEMFDNVSILFSDVVTFTEICSRISPMQVVSMLNGMYSIFDRLSEQNKVYKVETIGDAYMVVSGAPQREGDHAERVCKMALDMVEAITTLQDPSTGKHLEVRVGVHSGAVVAGVVGLKM
;
A
#
# COMPACT_ATOMS: atom_id res chain seq x y z
N ARG A 1 1.57 8.17 59.15
CA ARG A 1 2.13 7.64 60.43
C ARG A 1 3.25 8.59 60.87
N LEU A 2 3.39 8.92 62.16
CA LEU A 2 4.50 9.74 62.64
C LEU A 2 5.73 8.87 62.85
N LYS A 3 6.88 9.25 62.29
CA LYS A 3 8.17 8.59 62.52
C LYS A 3 9.11 9.58 63.16
N GLY A 4 9.79 9.17 64.22
CA GLY A 4 10.56 10.08 65.05
C GLY A 4 11.31 9.38 66.16
N GLN A 5 11.96 10.17 67.00
CA GLN A 5 12.73 9.73 68.13
C GLN A 5 12.12 10.23 69.43
N MET A 6 12.13 9.38 70.46
CA MET A 6 11.82 9.77 71.82
C MET A 6 13.11 10.15 72.57
N ILE A 7 13.11 11.31 73.23
CA ILE A 7 14.25 11.86 73.95
C ILE A 7 13.79 12.16 75.39
N TYR A 8 14.53 11.64 76.38
CA TYR A 8 14.25 11.96 77.78
C TYR A 8 14.89 13.29 78.17
N MET A 9 14.08 14.23 78.65
CA MET A 9 14.54 15.53 79.14
C MET A 9 14.57 15.53 80.67
N GLN A 10 15.78 15.38 81.23
CA GLN A 10 16.00 15.30 82.69
C GLN A 10 15.47 16.53 83.44
N THR A 11 15.63 17.72 82.88
CA THR A 11 15.21 18.99 83.50
C THR A 11 13.69 19.10 83.69
N TRP A 12 12.91 18.49 82.80
CA TRP A 12 11.44 18.52 82.85
C TRP A 12 10.85 17.18 83.30
N ASN A 13 11.70 16.19 83.60
CA ASN A 13 11.33 14.82 83.93
C ASN A 13 10.27 14.24 82.97
N ALA A 14 10.45 14.46 81.66
CA ALA A 14 9.48 14.10 80.63
C ALA A 14 10.14 13.47 79.40
N MET A 15 9.40 12.62 78.69
CA MET A 15 9.79 12.11 77.37
C MET A 15 9.24 13.04 76.28
N MET A 16 10.13 13.64 75.49
CA MET A 16 9.76 14.42 74.30
C MET A 16 9.82 13.53 73.06
N TYR A 17 8.79 13.56 72.22
CA TYR A 17 8.79 12.88 70.93
C TYR A 17 8.97 13.91 69.81
N LEU A 18 10.10 13.82 69.10
CA LEU A 18 10.37 14.62 67.92
C LEU A 18 10.18 13.73 66.68
N GLY A 19 9.18 14.02 65.85
CA GLY A 19 8.91 13.19 64.68
C GLY A 19 8.24 13.95 63.56
N THR A 20 8.38 13.42 62.35
CA THR A 20 7.78 13.96 61.13
C THR A 20 6.72 12.99 60.61
N PRO A 21 5.58 13.48 60.08
CA PRO A 21 4.63 12.64 59.39
C PRO A 21 5.25 12.03 58.12
N MET A 22 5.28 10.69 58.07
CA MET A 22 5.60 9.96 56.85
C MET A 22 4.32 9.82 56.02
N MET A 23 4.28 10.52 54.89
CA MET A 23 3.22 10.39 53.87
C MET A 23 3.83 9.99 52.53
N PRO A 24 3.15 9.12 51.76
CA PRO A 24 3.65 8.66 50.46
C PRO A 24 3.48 9.69 49.34
N ASP A 25 2.52 10.61 49.47
CA ASP A 25 2.18 11.58 48.42
C ASP A 25 1.47 12.82 49.02
N LEU A 26 1.34 13.87 48.20
CA LEU A 26 0.71 15.13 48.60
C LEU A 26 -0.79 15.00 48.87
N ASN A 27 -1.51 14.08 48.20
CA ASN A 27 -2.93 13.89 48.46
C ASN A 27 -3.14 13.27 49.85
N SER A 28 -2.29 12.32 50.24
CA SER A 28 -2.30 11.75 51.59
C SER A 28 -2.08 12.81 52.69
N LEU A 29 -1.27 13.84 52.41
CA LEU A 29 -1.08 15.00 53.30
C LEU A 29 -2.40 15.79 53.46
N ILE A 30 -3.04 16.14 52.34
CA ILE A 30 -4.30 16.90 52.30
C ILE A 30 -5.44 16.12 52.96
N TYR A 31 -5.56 14.81 52.70
CA TYR A 31 -6.58 13.96 53.32
C TYR A 31 -6.41 13.85 54.84
N SER A 32 -5.19 14.00 55.35
CA SER A 32 -4.92 14.04 56.79
C SER A 32 -5.16 15.41 57.43
N GLY A 33 -5.54 16.43 56.63
CA GLY A 33 -5.76 17.80 57.08
C GLY A 33 -4.47 18.60 57.32
N LEU A 34 -3.31 18.07 56.88
CA LEU A 34 -2.02 18.73 56.97
C LEU A 34 -1.70 19.48 55.66
N TYR A 35 -0.98 20.59 55.79
CA TYR A 35 -0.52 21.40 54.67
C TYR A 35 0.99 21.29 54.51
N ILE A 36 1.49 21.63 53.31
CA ILE A 36 2.93 21.58 53.03
C ILE A 36 3.73 22.59 53.90
N ASN A 37 3.07 23.64 54.37
CA ASN A 37 3.65 24.63 55.28
C ASN A 37 3.75 24.13 56.72
N ASP A 38 3.05 23.05 57.08
CA ASP A 38 3.16 22.42 58.41
C ASP A 38 4.43 21.53 58.51
N LEU A 39 5.09 21.26 57.38
CA LEU A 39 6.38 20.59 57.34
C LEU A 39 7.50 21.61 57.51
N SER A 40 8.44 21.30 58.40
CA SER A 40 9.62 22.14 58.65
C SER A 40 10.45 22.32 57.36
N MET A 41 10.89 23.55 57.11
CA MET A 41 11.83 23.88 56.03
C MET A 41 13.25 23.37 56.29
N HIS A 42 13.55 23.01 57.55
CA HIS A 42 14.85 22.49 57.97
C HIS A 42 14.93 20.96 57.92
N ASP A 43 13.84 20.29 57.52
CA ASP A 43 13.76 18.84 57.39
C ASP A 43 13.64 18.44 55.92
N PHE A 44 14.24 17.30 55.55
CA PHE A 44 14.31 16.78 54.17
C PHE A 44 12.96 16.25 53.65
N SER A 45 11.98 16.12 54.55
CA SER A 45 10.66 15.56 54.30
C SER A 45 9.87 16.33 53.23
N ARG A 46 10.03 17.67 53.18
CA ARG A 46 9.39 18.53 52.18
C ARG A 46 9.99 18.30 50.78
N ASP A 47 11.32 18.26 50.69
CA ASP A 47 12.04 18.06 49.44
C ASP A 47 11.77 16.66 48.85
N LEU A 48 11.68 15.65 49.71
CA LEU A 48 11.36 14.28 49.29
C LEU A 48 9.95 14.18 48.70
N MET A 49 8.96 14.86 49.28
CA MET A 49 7.59 14.87 48.73
C MET A 49 7.52 15.57 47.37
N LEU A 50 8.22 16.69 47.22
CA LEU A 50 8.27 17.43 45.95
C LEU A 50 9.04 16.66 44.86
N ALA A 51 10.12 15.98 45.22
CA ALA A 51 10.88 15.15 44.28
C ALA A 51 10.04 13.98 43.73
N GLY A 52 9.25 13.32 44.59
CA GLY A 52 8.38 12.22 44.18
C GLY A 52 7.26 12.65 43.23
N THR A 53 6.66 13.83 43.46
CA THR A 53 5.64 14.37 42.55
C THR A 53 6.24 14.81 41.22
N GLN A 54 7.43 15.43 41.22
CA GLN A 54 8.15 15.78 40.00
C GLN A 54 8.47 14.54 39.15
N GLN A 55 9.05 13.49 39.73
CA GLN A 55 9.34 12.24 39.02
C GLN A 55 8.08 11.59 38.43
N SER A 56 6.96 11.61 39.17
CA SER A 56 5.70 11.06 38.70
C SER A 56 5.15 11.83 37.48
N VAL A 57 5.27 13.16 37.49
CA VAL A 57 4.88 14.02 36.36
C VAL A 57 5.77 13.78 35.15
N GLU A 58 7.09 13.72 35.33
CA GLU A 58 8.05 13.43 34.25
C GLU A 58 7.78 12.06 33.61
N LEU A 59 7.57 11.02 34.43
CA LEU A 59 7.27 9.68 33.93
C LEU A 59 5.95 9.66 33.15
N LYS A 60 4.92 10.38 33.64
CA LYS A 60 3.63 10.48 32.96
C LYS A 60 3.76 11.20 31.60
N LEU A 61 4.57 12.26 31.53
CA LEU A 61 4.87 12.95 30.28
C LEU A 61 5.64 12.06 29.30
N ALA A 62 6.64 11.32 29.78
CA ALA A 62 7.40 10.38 28.96
C ALA A 62 6.51 9.26 28.39
N LEU A 63 5.58 8.74 29.20
CA LEU A 63 4.62 7.73 28.76
C LEU A 63 3.67 8.28 27.71
N ASP A 64 3.13 9.49 27.89
CA ASP A 64 2.25 10.12 26.90
C ASP A 64 2.99 10.38 25.58
N GLN A 65 4.26 10.82 25.64
CA GLN A 65 5.11 10.97 24.46
C GLN A 65 5.36 9.63 23.74
N GLU A 66 5.60 8.56 24.48
CA GLU A 66 5.81 7.22 23.91
C GLU A 66 4.53 6.73 23.20
N GLN A 67 3.38 6.87 23.86
CA GLN A 67 2.08 6.53 23.26
C GLN A 67 1.78 7.36 22.01
N GLN A 68 2.06 8.66 22.03
CA GLN A 68 1.89 9.52 20.86
C GLN A 68 2.84 9.14 19.72
N LYS A 69 4.09 8.79 20.03
CA LYS A 69 5.06 8.30 19.02
C LYS A 69 4.61 6.97 18.44
N SER A 70 4.16 6.03 19.25
CA SER A 70 3.64 4.73 18.80
C SER A 70 2.45 4.92 17.87
N LYS A 71 1.49 5.78 18.23
CA LYS A 71 0.33 6.09 17.37
C LYS A 71 0.75 6.72 16.04
N LYS A 72 1.66 7.69 16.06
CA LYS A 72 2.18 8.31 14.84
C LYS A 72 2.93 7.31 13.96
N LEU A 73 3.69 6.40 14.56
CA LEU A 73 4.41 5.35 13.85
C LEU A 73 3.43 4.38 13.19
N GLU A 74 2.39 3.95 13.90
CA GLU A 74 1.34 3.08 13.39
C GLU A 74 0.58 3.73 12.22
N GLU A 75 0.21 5.01 12.35
CA GLU A 75 -0.40 5.77 11.25
C GLU A 75 0.54 5.89 10.05
N SER A 76 1.83 6.14 10.28
CA SER A 76 2.83 6.23 9.21
C SER A 76 3.04 4.89 8.51
N MET A 77 3.08 3.78 9.26
CA MET A 77 3.18 2.43 8.71
C MET A 77 1.95 2.11 7.85
N ARG A 78 0.75 2.47 8.31
CA ARG A 78 -0.47 2.25 7.54
C ARG A 78 -0.47 3.02 6.22
N ARG A 79 -0.02 4.28 6.23
CA ARG A 79 0.10 5.09 5.00
C ARG A 79 1.15 4.52 4.04
N LEU A 80 2.28 4.04 4.57
CA LEU A 80 3.30 3.37 3.76
C LEU A 80 2.73 2.10 3.11
N ASP A 81 1.98 1.28 3.85
CA ASP A 81 1.34 0.09 3.29
C ASP A 81 0.31 0.42 2.20
N GLU A 82 -0.48 1.48 2.38
CA GLU A 82 -1.44 1.96 1.38
C GLU A 82 -0.74 2.44 0.09
N GLU A 83 0.33 3.23 0.21
CA GLU A 83 1.14 3.70 -0.92
C GLU A 83 1.91 2.56 -1.61
N MET A 84 2.44 1.61 -0.85
CA MET A 84 3.11 0.43 -1.39
C MET A 84 2.13 -0.41 -2.21
N LYS A 85 0.91 -0.66 -1.72
CA LYS A 85 -0.12 -1.39 -2.46
C LYS A 85 -0.49 -0.70 -3.76
N ARG A 86 -0.67 0.63 -3.73
CA ARG A 86 -0.98 1.41 -4.93
C ARG A 86 0.14 1.34 -5.97
N THR A 87 1.38 1.39 -5.52
CA THR A 87 2.56 1.27 -6.38
C THR A 87 2.67 -0.13 -6.99
N ASP A 88 2.45 -1.18 -6.19
CA ASP A 88 2.44 -2.58 -6.63
C ASP A 88 1.32 -2.82 -7.67
N GLU A 89 0.11 -2.32 -7.43
CA GLU A 89 -1.01 -2.43 -8.38
C GLU A 89 -0.69 -1.80 -9.74
N LEU A 90 -0.09 -0.60 -9.74
CA LEU A 90 0.32 0.06 -10.97
C LEU A 90 1.42 -0.72 -11.71
N LEU A 91 2.39 -1.27 -10.97
CA LEU A 91 3.45 -2.08 -11.57
C LEU A 91 2.90 -3.35 -12.24
N TYR A 92 1.98 -4.05 -11.57
CA TYR A 92 1.35 -5.27 -12.11
C TYR A 92 0.38 -5.00 -13.26
N GLN A 93 -0.08 -3.76 -13.44
CA GLN A 93 -0.87 -3.36 -14.61
C GLN A 93 -0.01 -3.17 -15.86
N MET A 94 1.28 -2.82 -15.71
CA MET A 94 2.19 -2.59 -16.84
C MET A 94 3.00 -3.84 -17.22
N ILE A 95 3.34 -4.68 -16.24
CA ILE A 95 4.26 -5.81 -16.42
C ILE A 95 3.66 -7.06 -15.73
N PRO A 96 3.84 -8.28 -16.27
CA PRO A 96 3.31 -9.46 -15.61
C PRO A 96 3.91 -9.66 -14.22
N ARG A 97 3.11 -10.14 -13.26
CA ARG A 97 3.51 -10.35 -11.85
C ARG A 97 4.84 -11.09 -11.69
N GLN A 98 5.02 -12.19 -12.43
CA GLN A 98 6.24 -13.01 -12.37
C GLN A 98 7.51 -12.21 -12.73
N VAL A 99 7.41 -11.28 -13.67
CA VAL A 99 8.51 -10.42 -14.13
C VAL A 99 8.71 -9.27 -13.14
N ALA A 100 7.62 -8.67 -12.65
CA ALA A 100 7.65 -7.61 -11.64
C ALA A 100 8.30 -8.06 -10.31
N ASP A 101 7.96 -9.27 -9.83
CA ASP A 101 8.53 -9.84 -8.60
C ASP A 101 10.05 -10.06 -8.72
N ARG A 102 10.52 -10.54 -9.88
CA ARG A 102 11.96 -10.72 -10.16
C ARG A 102 12.70 -9.38 -10.20
N LEU A 103 12.12 -8.37 -10.84
CA LEU A 103 12.69 -7.02 -10.84
C LEU A 103 12.74 -6.43 -9.42
N ARG A 104 11.70 -6.67 -8.60
CA ARG A 104 11.66 -6.24 -7.20
C ARG A 104 12.70 -6.94 -6.33
N ALA A 105 13.04 -8.19 -6.64
CA ALA A 105 14.11 -8.93 -5.99
C ALA A 105 15.52 -8.41 -6.35
N GLY A 106 15.62 -7.42 -7.24
CA GLY A 106 16.89 -6.84 -7.68
C GLY A 106 17.57 -7.62 -8.80
N GLU A 107 16.85 -8.52 -9.47
CA GLU A 107 17.38 -9.19 -10.66
C GLU A 107 17.54 -8.20 -11.81
N ASN A 108 18.68 -8.28 -12.51
CA ASN A 108 18.90 -7.47 -13.71
C ASN A 108 17.88 -7.82 -14.79
N ALA A 109 17.31 -6.81 -15.44
CA ALA A 109 16.32 -6.96 -16.51
C ALA A 109 16.77 -7.89 -17.67
N ILE A 110 18.09 -8.01 -17.87
CA ILE A 110 18.70 -8.92 -18.86
C ILE A 110 18.48 -10.39 -18.48
N ASN A 111 18.51 -10.72 -17.18
CA ASN A 111 18.27 -12.08 -16.69
C ASN A 111 16.79 -12.48 -16.80
N THR A 112 15.90 -11.51 -17.00
CA THR A 112 14.48 -11.74 -17.23
C THR A 112 14.15 -12.04 -18.70
N CYS A 113 15.14 -12.01 -19.59
CA CYS A 113 14.99 -12.42 -20.97
C CYS A 113 14.88 -13.95 -21.06
N GLU A 114 13.77 -14.46 -21.59
CA GLU A 114 13.50 -15.89 -21.71
C GLU A 114 12.98 -16.22 -23.12
N MET A 115 13.42 -17.36 -23.64
CA MET A 115 12.94 -17.91 -24.91
C MET A 115 11.82 -18.89 -24.64
N PHE A 116 10.67 -18.67 -25.28
CA PHE A 116 9.47 -19.49 -25.17
C PHE A 116 9.23 -20.19 -26.51
N ASP A 117 9.30 -21.52 -26.55
CA ASP A 117 9.22 -22.29 -27.81
C ASP A 117 7.80 -22.39 -28.36
N ASN A 118 6.80 -22.45 -27.46
CA ASN A 118 5.40 -22.70 -27.78
C ASN A 118 4.56 -21.51 -27.31
N VAL A 119 4.42 -20.51 -28.18
CA VAL A 119 3.64 -19.30 -27.92
C VAL A 119 2.68 -19.07 -29.07
N SER A 120 1.47 -18.63 -28.74
CA SER A 120 0.51 -18.14 -29.73
C SER A 120 0.28 -16.66 -29.53
N ILE A 121 0.40 -15.89 -30.61
CA ILE A 121 0.19 -14.45 -30.66
C ILE A 121 -1.03 -14.17 -31.54
N LEU A 122 -1.87 -13.26 -31.08
CA LEU A 122 -2.98 -12.72 -31.84
C LEU A 122 -2.78 -11.22 -32.02
N PHE A 123 -2.98 -10.77 -33.25
CA PHE A 123 -3.10 -9.38 -33.64
C PHE A 123 -4.52 -9.12 -34.11
N SER A 124 -5.15 -8.06 -33.62
CA SER A 124 -6.36 -7.52 -34.21
C SER A 124 -6.17 -6.11 -34.70
N ASP A 125 -6.89 -5.75 -35.75
CA ASP A 125 -6.86 -4.43 -36.37
C ASP A 125 -8.27 -4.02 -36.81
N VAL A 126 -8.60 -2.73 -36.72
CA VAL A 126 -9.94 -2.22 -37.10
C VAL A 126 -9.97 -1.97 -38.61
N VAL A 127 -10.96 -2.55 -39.29
CA VAL A 127 -11.13 -2.35 -40.73
C VAL A 127 -11.46 -0.88 -40.99
N THR A 128 -10.75 -0.27 -41.95
CA THR A 128 -10.95 1.14 -42.36
C THR A 128 -10.74 2.18 -41.26
N PHE A 129 -9.95 1.89 -40.21
CA PHE A 129 -9.70 2.82 -39.10
C PHE A 129 -9.25 4.22 -39.54
N THR A 130 -8.34 4.31 -40.51
CA THR A 130 -7.86 5.60 -41.06
C THR A 130 -9.00 6.43 -41.66
N GLU A 131 -9.95 5.79 -42.36
CA GLU A 131 -11.10 6.49 -42.93
C GLU A 131 -12.06 6.97 -41.84
N ILE A 132 -12.32 6.14 -40.83
CA ILE A 132 -13.16 6.51 -39.67
C ILE A 132 -12.56 7.74 -38.98
N CYS A 133 -11.26 7.73 -38.70
CA CYS A 133 -10.54 8.84 -38.08
C CYS A 133 -10.60 10.14 -38.90
N SER A 134 -10.70 10.04 -40.23
CA SER A 134 -10.83 11.23 -41.09
C SER A 134 -12.23 11.87 -41.03
N ARG A 135 -13.25 11.14 -40.56
CA ARG A 135 -14.66 11.57 -40.57
C ARG A 135 -15.19 11.99 -39.21
N ILE A 136 -14.56 11.56 -38.13
CA ILE A 136 -15.02 11.82 -36.74
C ILE A 136 -14.05 12.72 -35.99
N SER A 137 -14.54 13.35 -34.92
CA SER A 137 -13.67 14.14 -34.06
C SER A 137 -12.68 13.26 -33.28
N PRO A 138 -11.48 13.77 -32.95
CA PRO A 138 -10.51 13.02 -32.15
C PRO A 138 -11.07 12.49 -30.82
N MET A 139 -11.96 13.25 -30.17
CA MET A 139 -12.64 12.81 -28.94
C MET A 139 -13.55 11.59 -29.17
N GLN A 140 -14.23 11.53 -30.31
CA GLN A 140 -15.06 10.38 -30.67
C GLN A 140 -14.21 9.15 -31.01
N VAL A 141 -13.06 9.32 -31.67
CA VAL A 141 -12.10 8.22 -31.90
C VAL A 141 -11.66 7.61 -30.57
N VAL A 142 -11.25 8.45 -29.61
CA VAL A 142 -10.77 7.98 -28.30
C VAL A 142 -11.88 7.26 -27.54
N SER A 143 -13.11 7.79 -27.56
CA SER A 143 -14.26 7.13 -26.91
C SER A 143 -14.57 5.76 -27.52
N MET A 144 -14.54 5.66 -28.85
CA MET A 144 -14.75 4.41 -29.59
C MET A 144 -13.67 3.37 -29.26
N LEU A 145 -12.39 3.76 -29.33
CA LEU A 145 -11.26 2.89 -28.99
C LEU A 145 -11.33 2.43 -27.53
N ASN A 146 -11.65 3.33 -26.61
CA ASN A 146 -11.77 2.99 -25.20
C ASN A 146 -12.90 1.97 -24.94
N GLY A 147 -14.04 2.12 -25.63
CA GLY A 147 -15.14 1.15 -25.59
C GLY A 147 -14.73 -0.23 -26.11
N MET A 148 -14.04 -0.26 -27.26
CA MET A 148 -13.51 -1.49 -27.85
C MET A 148 -12.49 -2.18 -26.92
N TYR A 149 -11.48 -1.44 -26.45
CA TYR A 149 -10.45 -1.97 -25.57
C TYR A 149 -11.00 -2.43 -24.22
N SER A 150 -12.02 -1.77 -23.67
CA SER A 150 -12.67 -2.23 -22.43
C SER A 150 -13.33 -3.61 -22.60
N ILE A 151 -13.94 -3.86 -23.77
CA ILE A 151 -14.51 -5.17 -24.08
C ILE A 151 -13.41 -6.21 -24.26
N PHE A 152 -12.38 -5.89 -25.04
CA PHE A 152 -11.26 -6.82 -25.29
C PHE A 152 -10.47 -7.14 -24.03
N ASP A 153 -10.25 -6.17 -23.14
CA ASP A 153 -9.59 -6.37 -21.85
C ASP A 153 -10.38 -7.35 -20.99
N ARG A 154 -11.71 -7.20 -20.91
CA ARG A 154 -12.58 -8.17 -20.21
C ARG A 154 -12.49 -9.57 -20.83
N LEU A 155 -12.47 -9.69 -22.16
CA LEU A 155 -12.34 -10.98 -22.84
C LEU A 155 -10.95 -11.60 -22.60
N SER A 156 -9.90 -10.78 -22.51
CA SER A 156 -8.53 -11.23 -22.24
C SER A 156 -8.42 -11.89 -20.86
N GLU A 157 -9.06 -11.29 -19.84
CA GLU A 157 -9.14 -11.85 -18.49
C GLU A 157 -9.94 -13.16 -18.46
N GLN A 158 -11.07 -13.21 -19.17
CA GLN A 158 -11.93 -14.41 -19.25
C GLN A 158 -11.21 -15.59 -19.91
N ASN A 159 -10.45 -15.33 -20.96
CA ASN A 159 -9.70 -16.34 -21.71
C ASN A 159 -8.28 -16.59 -21.14
N LYS A 160 -7.90 -15.90 -20.07
CA LYS A 160 -6.58 -16.01 -19.41
C LYS A 160 -5.42 -15.85 -20.39
N VAL A 161 -5.51 -14.86 -21.27
CA VAL A 161 -4.45 -14.47 -22.21
C VAL A 161 -3.82 -13.15 -21.75
N TYR A 162 -2.54 -12.96 -22.04
CA TYR A 162 -1.82 -11.75 -21.63
C TYR A 162 -1.92 -10.68 -22.71
N LYS A 163 -2.38 -9.47 -22.34
CA LYS A 163 -2.36 -8.30 -23.22
C LYS A 163 -0.97 -7.71 -23.31
N VAL A 164 -0.48 -7.51 -24.53
CA VAL A 164 0.77 -6.79 -24.79
C VAL A 164 0.44 -5.33 -25.11
N GLU A 165 1.29 -4.39 -24.69
CA GLU A 165 1.13 -2.99 -25.07
C GLU A 165 1.20 -2.82 -26.59
N THR A 166 0.23 -2.09 -27.14
CA THR A 166 0.14 -1.83 -28.58
C THR A 166 0.23 -0.36 -28.93
N ILE A 167 0.52 -0.09 -30.20
CA ILE A 167 0.59 1.24 -30.78
C ILE A 167 -0.58 1.40 -31.75
N GLY A 168 -1.44 2.39 -31.51
CA GLY A 168 -2.54 2.74 -32.42
C GLY A 168 -3.83 1.95 -32.15
N ASP A 169 -4.38 1.38 -33.22
CA ASP A 169 -5.61 0.59 -33.32
C ASP A 169 -5.38 -0.93 -33.30
N ALA A 170 -4.12 -1.35 -33.37
CA ALA A 170 -3.77 -2.75 -33.20
C ALA A 170 -3.98 -3.20 -31.74
N TYR A 171 -4.55 -4.39 -31.53
CA TYR A 171 -4.62 -5.03 -30.22
C TYR A 171 -3.85 -6.35 -30.27
N MET A 172 -2.94 -6.56 -29.34
CA MET A 172 -2.03 -7.70 -29.33
C MET A 172 -2.19 -8.48 -28.04
N VAL A 173 -2.42 -9.77 -28.16
CA VAL A 173 -2.45 -10.69 -27.03
C VAL A 173 -1.54 -11.88 -27.28
N VAL A 174 -1.04 -12.44 -26.19
CA VAL A 174 -0.12 -13.58 -26.20
C VAL A 174 -0.56 -14.62 -25.18
N SER A 175 -0.41 -15.88 -25.53
CA SER A 175 -0.57 -17.01 -24.61
C SER A 175 0.63 -17.95 -24.75
N GLY A 176 1.03 -18.58 -23.65
CA GLY A 176 2.28 -19.33 -23.54
C GLY A 176 3.49 -18.49 -23.06
N ALA A 177 3.30 -17.18 -22.86
CA ALA A 177 4.24 -16.28 -22.21
C ALA A 177 3.47 -15.24 -21.35
N PRO A 178 3.95 -14.86 -20.15
CA PRO A 178 5.19 -15.29 -19.50
C PRO A 178 5.12 -16.68 -18.87
N GLN A 179 3.91 -17.25 -18.71
CA GLN A 179 3.73 -18.59 -18.20
C GLN A 179 3.59 -19.58 -19.36
N ARG A 180 4.42 -20.63 -19.34
CA ARG A 180 4.35 -21.72 -20.33
C ARG A 180 3.10 -22.55 -20.07
N GLU A 181 2.28 -22.69 -21.10
CA GLU A 181 1.02 -23.44 -21.05
C GLU A 181 0.91 -24.33 -22.28
N GLY A 182 0.22 -25.47 -22.16
CA GLY A 182 0.06 -26.42 -23.28
C GLY A 182 -1.14 -26.11 -24.19
N ASP A 183 -2.11 -25.36 -23.67
CA ASP A 183 -3.38 -24.98 -24.34
C ASP A 183 -3.33 -23.56 -24.93
N HIS A 184 -2.13 -23.02 -25.14
CA HIS A 184 -1.92 -21.63 -25.58
C HIS A 184 -2.65 -21.29 -26.88
N ALA A 185 -2.63 -22.18 -27.87
CA ALA A 185 -3.29 -21.98 -29.16
C ALA A 185 -4.82 -21.99 -29.02
N GLU A 186 -5.37 -22.88 -28.21
CA GLU A 186 -6.82 -22.99 -27.98
C GLU A 186 -7.37 -21.73 -27.34
N ARG A 187 -6.71 -21.21 -26.30
CA ARG A 187 -7.12 -19.97 -25.62
C ARG A 187 -7.11 -18.77 -26.54
N VAL A 188 -6.08 -18.65 -27.39
CA VAL A 188 -5.96 -17.54 -28.35
C VAL A 188 -7.00 -17.65 -29.45
N CYS A 189 -7.25 -18.85 -29.98
CA CYS A 189 -8.32 -19.06 -30.96
C CYS A 189 -9.71 -18.77 -30.37
N LYS A 190 -9.95 -19.15 -29.12
CA LYS A 190 -11.20 -18.83 -28.42
C LYS A 190 -11.37 -17.32 -28.23
N MET A 191 -10.32 -16.64 -27.78
CA MET A 191 -10.28 -15.17 -27.70
C MET A 191 -10.57 -14.53 -29.06
N ALA A 192 -10.00 -15.03 -30.15
CA ALA A 192 -10.25 -14.51 -31.50
C ALA A 192 -11.74 -14.57 -31.88
N LEU A 193 -12.40 -15.69 -31.58
CA LEU A 193 -13.83 -15.88 -31.84
C LEU A 193 -14.67 -14.94 -30.97
N ASP A 194 -14.37 -14.87 -29.67
CA ASP A 194 -15.08 -13.99 -28.73
C ASP A 194 -14.94 -12.50 -29.12
N MET A 195 -13.76 -12.09 -29.61
CA MET A 195 -13.53 -10.72 -30.10
C MET A 195 -14.41 -10.38 -31.30
N VAL A 196 -14.49 -11.28 -32.29
CA VAL A 196 -15.30 -11.10 -33.50
C VAL A 196 -16.79 -11.12 -33.18
N GLU A 197 -17.23 -11.89 -32.19
CA GLU A 197 -18.62 -11.87 -31.74
C GLU A 197 -18.93 -10.57 -30.98
N ALA A 198 -18.08 -10.17 -30.04
CA ALA A 198 -18.33 -9.02 -29.18
C ALA A 198 -18.29 -7.69 -29.94
N ILE A 199 -17.49 -7.58 -31.01
CA ILE A 199 -17.37 -6.33 -31.79
C ILE A 199 -18.68 -5.90 -32.46
N THR A 200 -19.56 -6.87 -32.76
CA THR A 200 -20.87 -6.61 -33.36
C THR A 200 -21.75 -5.75 -32.46
N THR A 201 -21.47 -5.69 -31.17
CA THR A 201 -22.20 -4.82 -30.23
C THR A 201 -21.80 -3.35 -30.33
N LEU A 202 -20.64 -3.04 -30.92
CA LEU A 202 -20.13 -1.68 -31.10
C LEU A 202 -20.45 -1.15 -32.49
N GLN A 203 -20.76 0.15 -32.54
CA GLN A 203 -21.09 0.86 -33.78
C GLN A 203 -20.04 1.92 -34.08
N ASP A 204 -19.76 2.08 -35.37
CA ASP A 204 -18.99 3.20 -35.90
C ASP A 204 -19.79 4.50 -35.69
N PRO A 205 -19.26 5.47 -34.93
CA PRO A 205 -19.94 6.74 -34.67
C PRO A 205 -20.14 7.60 -35.93
N SER A 206 -19.47 7.30 -37.04
CA SER A 206 -19.57 8.04 -38.30
C SER A 206 -20.70 7.52 -39.21
N THR A 207 -20.85 6.20 -39.32
CA THR A 207 -21.79 5.56 -40.25
C THR A 207 -22.96 4.86 -39.55
N GLY A 208 -22.88 4.64 -38.24
CA GLY A 208 -23.87 3.87 -37.46
C GLY A 208 -23.86 2.36 -37.77
N LYS A 209 -22.91 1.89 -38.57
CA LYS A 209 -22.74 0.47 -38.88
C LYS A 209 -21.95 -0.23 -37.78
N HIS A 210 -22.03 -1.56 -37.74
CA HIS A 210 -21.20 -2.35 -36.84
C HIS A 210 -19.71 -2.18 -37.17
N LEU A 211 -18.87 -2.11 -36.15
CA LEU A 211 -17.43 -2.07 -36.33
C LEU A 211 -16.95 -3.45 -36.79
N GLU A 212 -16.02 -3.47 -37.74
CA GLU A 212 -15.39 -4.70 -38.23
C GLU A 212 -13.94 -4.75 -37.78
N VAL A 213 -13.50 -5.92 -37.31
CA VAL A 213 -12.11 -6.17 -36.93
C VAL A 213 -11.56 -7.36 -37.70
N ARG A 214 -10.28 -7.27 -38.07
CA ARG A 214 -9.50 -8.37 -38.62
C ARG A 214 -8.68 -8.96 -37.50
N VAL A 215 -8.71 -10.28 -37.37
CA VAL A 215 -7.93 -11.01 -36.36
C VAL A 215 -6.99 -11.98 -37.07
N GLY A 216 -5.70 -11.89 -36.78
CA GLY A 216 -4.66 -12.79 -37.25
C GLY A 216 -4.03 -13.52 -36.07
N VAL A 217 -3.82 -14.83 -36.20
CA VAL A 217 -3.18 -15.66 -35.17
C VAL A 217 -1.98 -16.37 -35.77
N HIS A 218 -0.87 -16.37 -35.04
CA HIS A 218 0.32 -17.12 -35.40
C HIS A 218 0.90 -17.82 -34.16
N SER A 219 1.49 -18.99 -34.35
CA SER A 219 2.16 -19.73 -33.27
C SER A 219 3.59 -20.04 -33.66
N GLY A 220 4.51 -19.86 -32.71
CA GLY A 220 5.94 -20.08 -32.92
C GLY A 220 6.75 -19.72 -31.68
N ALA A 221 8.08 -19.84 -31.81
CA ALA A 221 9.01 -19.48 -30.76
C ALA A 221 9.17 -17.96 -30.66
N VAL A 222 9.19 -17.45 -29.43
CA VAL A 222 9.28 -16.02 -29.11
C VAL A 222 10.33 -15.80 -28.04
N VAL A 223 11.07 -14.70 -28.11
CA VAL A 223 11.93 -14.23 -27.02
C VAL A 223 11.25 -13.04 -26.36
N ALA A 224 11.01 -13.12 -25.05
CA ALA A 224 10.43 -12.03 -24.27
C ALA A 224 11.44 -11.55 -23.24
N GLY A 225 11.48 -10.23 -23.00
CA GLY A 225 12.40 -9.61 -22.05
C GLY A 225 12.00 -8.17 -21.76
N VAL A 226 12.46 -7.64 -20.64
CA VAL A 226 12.19 -6.26 -20.24
C VAL A 226 13.24 -5.36 -20.88
N VAL A 227 12.80 -4.40 -21.69
CA VAL A 227 13.67 -3.47 -22.41
C VAL A 227 13.48 -2.07 -21.86
N GLY A 228 14.60 -1.39 -21.56
CA GLY A 228 14.61 -0.03 -21.04
C GLY A 228 14.57 0.00 -19.51
N LEU A 229 15.66 0.50 -18.92
CA LEU A 229 15.67 0.90 -17.51
C LEU A 229 15.57 2.43 -17.49
N LYS A 230 14.49 2.96 -16.93
CA LYS A 230 14.49 4.36 -16.49
C LYS A 230 15.36 4.40 -15.23
N MET A 231 16.61 4.83 -15.39
CA MET A 231 17.46 5.26 -14.27
C MET A 231 16.90 6.52 -13.64
#